data_AF-A0A445EED4-F1
#
_entry.id   AF-A0A445EED4-F1
#
_cell.length_a   1.000
_cell.length_b   1.000
_cell.length_c   1.000
_cell.angle_alpha   90.00
_cell.angle_beta   90.00
_cell.angle_gamma   90.00
#
_symmetry.space_group_name_H-M   'P 1'
#
loop_
_entity.id
_entity.type
_entity.pdbx_description
1 polymer ?
#
loop_
_entity_poly.entity_id
_entity_poly.type
_entity_poly.pdbx_seq_one_letter_code
_entity_poly.pdbx_strand_id
1 'polypeptide(L)'
;MLLSSQLFTDKNANRVHLRWLPYLASLDDLGRYSWGSAALAWLYGCFYRGTNRNVVNLAGPLQLLQSWIFWRFPTLRPSGFDGFGFPLASMWATYMPRNDAGDQRLLSARLSLDRLRVHDFVWEPYSSAEVATVIHSEILADEHRRLWTAITSLIYFAAIEWHQVDRVLSQFGGVQHLPQPALNIDWLHAKDGRGGDRWFPTYYREWHQHWENRLHSVIWVESLIPVHHQTT
;
A
#
# COMPACT_ATOMS: atom_id res chain seq x y z
N MET A 1 6.97 -17.07 -7.85
CA MET A 1 5.69 -16.44 -8.21
C MET A 1 5.50 -15.18 -7.37
N LEU A 2 5.38 -14.00 -7.99
CA LEU A 2 5.26 -12.69 -7.31
C LEU A 2 4.17 -12.65 -6.23
N LEU A 3 2.99 -13.19 -6.54
CA LEU A 3 1.83 -13.23 -5.64
C LEU A 3 2.13 -13.99 -4.34
N SER A 4 2.91 -15.06 -4.47
CA SER A 4 3.04 -16.09 -3.45
C SER A 4 4.29 -15.89 -2.58
N SER A 5 5.34 -15.27 -3.12
CA SER A 5 6.62 -15.04 -2.45
C SER A 5 6.86 -13.58 -2.06
N GLN A 6 6.08 -12.62 -2.57
CA GLN A 6 6.30 -11.20 -2.28
C GLN A 6 5.04 -10.45 -1.83
N LEU A 7 3.87 -10.74 -2.38
CA LEU A 7 2.65 -9.96 -2.09
C LEU A 7 1.82 -10.54 -0.94
N PHE A 8 1.67 -11.86 -0.86
CA PHE A 8 0.74 -12.51 0.06
C PHE A 8 1.40 -13.61 0.91
N THR A 9 2.67 -13.42 1.26
CA THR A 9 3.40 -14.35 2.11
C THR A 9 2.81 -14.43 3.51
N ASP A 10 2.75 -15.66 4.04
CA ASP A 10 2.48 -15.89 5.45
C ASP A 10 3.76 -15.69 6.29
N LYS A 11 3.65 -15.82 7.63
CA LYS A 11 4.77 -15.65 8.57
C LYS A 11 5.96 -16.57 8.28
N ASN A 12 5.76 -17.67 7.56
CA ASN A 12 6.80 -18.64 7.25
C ASN A 12 7.34 -18.49 5.82
N ALA A 13 6.84 -17.51 5.04
CA ALA A 13 7.21 -17.20 3.65
C ALA A 13 7.18 -18.39 2.66
N ASN A 14 6.70 -19.55 3.07
CA ASN A 14 6.81 -20.82 2.36
C ASN A 14 5.46 -21.48 2.06
N ARG A 15 4.35 -20.86 2.47
CA ARG A 15 3.01 -21.42 2.22
C ARG A 15 2.10 -20.36 1.62
N VAL A 16 1.43 -20.79 0.56
CA VAL A 16 0.44 -20.00 -0.17
C VAL A 16 -0.90 -20.62 0.16
N HIS A 17 -1.87 -19.82 0.59
CA HIS A 17 -3.20 -20.36 0.84
C HIS A 17 -3.80 -20.88 -0.48
N LEU A 18 -4.34 -22.10 -0.47
CA LEU A 18 -4.98 -22.73 -1.64
C LEU A 18 -6.17 -21.92 -2.21
N ARG A 19 -6.69 -20.96 -1.45
CA ARG A 19 -7.76 -20.03 -1.85
C ARG A 19 -7.47 -19.24 -3.13
N TRP A 20 -6.19 -19.12 -3.51
CA TRP A 20 -5.76 -18.44 -4.72
C TRP A 20 -5.91 -19.25 -5.99
N LEU A 21 -5.98 -20.59 -5.90
CA LEU A 21 -5.98 -21.46 -7.07
C LEU A 21 -7.10 -21.14 -8.07
N PRO A 22 -8.35 -20.86 -7.66
CA PRO A 22 -9.40 -20.49 -8.61
C PRO A 22 -9.11 -19.19 -9.37
N TYR A 23 -8.47 -18.22 -8.71
CA TYR A 23 -8.11 -16.92 -9.32
C TYR A 23 -6.90 -17.03 -10.24
N LEU A 24 -6.05 -18.04 -10.04
CA LEU A 24 -4.89 -18.34 -10.88
C LEU A 24 -5.22 -19.32 -12.02
N ALA A 25 -6.41 -19.93 -12.02
CA ALA A 25 -6.81 -20.92 -13.01
C ALA A 25 -7.04 -20.32 -14.40
N SER A 26 -7.44 -19.04 -14.47
CA SER A 26 -7.61 -18.28 -15.71
C SER A 26 -6.63 -17.12 -15.74
N LEU A 27 -5.60 -17.22 -16.58
CA LEU A 27 -4.62 -16.14 -16.75
C LEU A 27 -5.24 -14.91 -17.43
N ASP A 28 -6.27 -15.10 -18.26
CA ASP A 28 -6.99 -14.02 -18.93
C ASP A 28 -7.76 -13.15 -17.93
N ASP A 29 -8.27 -13.75 -16.86
CA ASP A 29 -8.95 -13.02 -15.78
C ASP A 29 -7.97 -12.41 -14.77
N LEU A 30 -6.70 -12.83 -14.78
CA LEU A 30 -5.70 -12.35 -13.84
C LEU A 30 -5.55 -10.82 -13.93
N GLY A 31 -5.58 -10.25 -15.14
CA GLY A 31 -5.48 -8.80 -15.35
C GLY A 31 -6.69 -8.00 -14.86
N ARG A 32 -7.83 -8.66 -14.60
CA ARG A 32 -9.08 -7.99 -14.20
C ARG A 32 -9.18 -7.75 -12.70
N TYR A 33 -8.42 -8.49 -11.89
CA TYR A 33 -8.45 -8.35 -10.43
C TYR A 33 -7.58 -7.18 -9.96
N SER A 34 -8.05 -6.46 -8.94
CA SER A 34 -7.29 -5.38 -8.31
C SER A 34 -6.26 -5.92 -7.31
N TRP A 35 -5.16 -6.49 -7.83
CA TRP A 35 -4.08 -7.05 -7.02
C TRP A 35 -3.45 -6.05 -6.07
N GLY A 36 -3.30 -4.79 -6.50
CA GLY A 36 -2.76 -3.71 -5.66
C GLY A 36 -3.63 -3.44 -4.43
N SER A 37 -4.96 -3.36 -4.62
CA SER A 37 -5.91 -3.14 -3.53
C SER A 37 -5.97 -4.33 -2.58
N ALA A 38 -5.92 -5.55 -3.12
CA ALA A 38 -5.84 -6.78 -2.33
C ALA A 38 -4.55 -6.83 -1.48
N ALA A 39 -3.40 -6.45 -2.07
CA ALA A 39 -2.13 -6.36 -1.35
C ALA A 39 -2.15 -5.27 -0.26
N LEU A 40 -2.79 -4.13 -0.53
CA LEU A 40 -2.93 -3.05 0.44
C LEU A 40 -3.87 -3.42 1.60
N ALA A 41 -5.01 -4.07 1.30
CA ALA A 41 -5.89 -4.64 2.33
C ALA A 41 -5.13 -5.64 3.21
N TRP A 42 -4.35 -6.53 2.60
CA TRP A 42 -3.55 -7.48 3.35
C TRP A 42 -2.51 -6.80 4.24
N LEU A 43 -1.84 -5.77 3.73
CA LEU A 43 -0.87 -4.98 4.49
C LEU A 43 -1.50 -4.28 5.70
N TYR A 44 -2.66 -3.64 5.52
CA TYR A 44 -3.40 -2.98 6.60
C TYR A 44 -3.80 -3.97 7.71
N GLY A 45 -4.35 -5.11 7.33
CA GLY A 45 -4.68 -6.16 8.31
C GLY A 45 -3.44 -6.72 9.01
N CYS A 46 -2.29 -6.78 8.33
CA CYS A 46 -1.02 -7.14 8.96
C CYS A 46 -0.55 -6.10 9.97
N PHE A 47 -0.68 -4.81 9.67
CA PHE A 47 -0.37 -3.75 10.64
C PHE A 47 -1.28 -3.78 11.86
N TYR A 48 -2.58 -3.94 11.65
CA TYR A 48 -3.52 -4.11 12.77
C TYR A 48 -3.11 -5.28 13.68
N ARG A 49 -2.77 -6.43 13.11
CA ARG A 49 -2.29 -7.56 13.90
C ARG A 49 -0.94 -7.28 14.57
N GLY A 50 -0.06 -6.53 13.90
CA GLY A 50 1.26 -6.17 14.37
C GLY A 50 1.27 -5.22 15.57
N THR A 51 0.21 -4.44 15.81
CA THR A 51 0.10 -3.60 17.02
C THR A 51 -0.22 -4.39 18.28
N ASN A 52 -0.63 -5.66 18.16
CA ASN A 52 -0.85 -6.52 19.31
C ASN A 52 0.48 -6.89 19.98
N ARG A 53 0.59 -6.62 21.28
CA ARG A 53 1.80 -6.88 22.10
C ARG A 53 2.35 -8.31 22.03
N ASN A 54 1.51 -9.28 21.67
CA ASN A 54 1.90 -10.69 21.58
C ASN A 54 2.50 -11.06 20.20
N VAL A 55 2.50 -10.13 19.24
CA VAL A 55 3.01 -10.37 17.89
C VAL A 55 4.45 -9.87 17.79
N VAL A 56 5.37 -10.81 17.56
CA VAL A 56 6.81 -10.53 17.46
C VAL A 56 7.31 -10.34 16.02
N ASN A 57 6.55 -10.81 15.03
CA ASN A 57 6.90 -10.75 13.61
C ASN A 57 5.73 -10.24 12.78
N LEU A 58 6.00 -9.24 11.93
CA LEU A 58 5.08 -8.72 10.93
C LEU A 58 5.12 -9.60 9.67
N ALA A 59 3.97 -9.83 9.05
CA ALA A 59 3.84 -10.58 7.79
C ALA A 59 3.25 -9.67 6.70
N GLY A 60 3.14 -10.18 5.46
CA GLY A 60 2.55 -9.47 4.34
C GLY A 60 3.57 -8.90 3.36
N PRO A 61 3.18 -7.92 2.53
CA PRO A 61 4.01 -7.42 1.43
C PRO A 61 5.12 -6.47 1.93
N LEU A 62 6.02 -6.99 2.76
CA LEU A 62 7.07 -6.21 3.42
C LEU A 62 8.02 -5.55 2.43
N GLN A 63 8.25 -6.14 1.26
CA GLN A 63 9.04 -5.52 0.19
C GLN A 63 8.40 -4.22 -0.31
N LEU A 64 7.07 -4.19 -0.45
CA LEU A 64 6.35 -2.98 -0.86
C LEU A 64 6.38 -1.93 0.24
N LEU A 65 6.22 -2.34 1.50
CA LEU A 65 6.36 -1.43 2.64
C LEU A 65 7.77 -0.84 2.72
N GLN A 66 8.80 -1.67 2.58
CA GLN A 66 10.19 -1.23 2.59
C GLN A 66 10.47 -0.26 1.44
N SER A 67 9.99 -0.56 0.24
CA SER A 67 10.06 0.35 -0.91
C SER A 67 9.39 1.69 -0.59
N TRP A 68 8.16 1.66 -0.05
CA TRP A 68 7.43 2.88 0.36
C TRP A 68 8.23 3.71 1.39
N ILE A 69 8.86 3.06 2.37
CA ILE A 69 9.73 3.74 3.35
C ILE A 69 10.92 4.41 2.65
N PHE A 70 11.66 3.69 1.82
CA PHE A 70 12.85 4.25 1.16
C PHE A 70 12.53 5.37 0.18
N TRP A 71 11.37 5.33 -0.46
CA TRP A 71 10.90 6.42 -1.31
C TRP A 71 10.60 7.69 -0.53
N ARG A 72 10.07 7.57 0.69
CA ARG A 72 9.57 8.71 1.49
C ARG A 72 10.52 9.21 2.56
N PHE A 73 11.45 8.37 3.02
CA PHE A 73 12.44 8.70 4.05
C PHE A 73 13.85 8.55 3.46
N PRO A 74 14.39 9.59 2.79
CA PRO A 74 15.75 9.56 2.24
C PRO A 74 16.81 9.24 3.30
N THR A 75 16.58 9.62 4.57
CA THR A 75 17.48 9.33 5.70
C THR A 75 17.57 7.84 6.06
N LEU A 76 16.57 7.04 5.70
CA LEU A 76 16.53 5.59 5.90
C LEU A 76 16.90 4.82 4.63
N ARG A 77 17.06 5.51 3.51
CA ARG A 77 17.34 4.91 2.21
C ARG A 77 18.78 4.39 2.16
N PRO A 78 19.01 3.18 1.65
CA PRO A 78 20.35 2.67 1.44
C PRO A 78 21.03 3.38 0.25
N SER A 79 22.33 3.64 0.39
CA SER A 79 23.18 4.22 -0.67
C SER A 79 23.43 3.24 -1.83
N GLY A 80 23.60 3.76 -3.05
CA GLY A 80 23.99 2.97 -4.23
C GLY A 80 22.82 2.43 -5.06
N PHE A 81 21.63 3.00 -4.88
CA PHE A 81 20.39 2.64 -5.56
C PHE A 81 19.79 3.85 -6.28
N ASP A 82 20.61 4.46 -7.15
CA ASP A 82 20.28 5.73 -7.81
C ASP A 82 19.60 5.55 -9.18
N GLY A 83 19.54 4.32 -9.68
CA GLY A 83 18.91 4.00 -10.96
C GLY A 83 17.40 3.75 -10.82
N PHE A 84 16.59 4.48 -11.60
CA PHE A 84 15.17 4.22 -11.72
C PHE A 84 14.88 3.08 -12.69
N GLY A 85 13.98 2.18 -12.30
CA GLY A 85 13.52 1.08 -13.14
C GLY A 85 12.11 0.64 -12.76
N PHE A 86 11.39 0.04 -13.70
CA PHE A 86 10.03 -0.45 -13.48
C PHE A 86 10.00 -1.98 -13.41
N PRO A 87 9.31 -2.58 -12.42
CA PRO A 87 8.55 -1.93 -11.33
C PRO A 87 9.45 -1.23 -10.30
N LEU A 88 9.00 -0.09 -9.74
CA LEU A 88 9.80 0.73 -8.80
C LEU A 88 10.26 -0.02 -7.55
N ALA A 89 9.49 -1.01 -7.08
CA ALA A 89 9.88 -1.82 -5.92
C ALA A 89 11.10 -2.71 -6.20
N SER A 90 11.37 -3.02 -7.48
CA SER A 90 12.52 -3.83 -7.89
C SER A 90 13.85 -3.11 -7.71
N MET A 91 13.85 -1.78 -7.56
CA MET A 91 15.07 -1.01 -7.28
C MET A 91 15.76 -1.53 -6.02
N TRP A 92 14.99 -1.98 -5.03
CA TRP A 92 15.52 -2.47 -3.75
C TRP A 92 15.67 -3.99 -3.70
N ALA A 93 15.52 -4.70 -4.82
CA ALA A 93 15.50 -6.17 -4.83
C ALA A 93 16.83 -6.79 -4.38
N THR A 94 17.95 -6.13 -4.66
CA THR A 94 19.29 -6.56 -4.25
C THR A 94 19.73 -5.96 -2.91
N TYR A 95 18.87 -5.16 -2.27
CA TYR A 95 19.17 -4.62 -0.96
C TYR A 95 19.27 -5.75 0.06
N MET A 96 20.49 -5.99 0.52
CA MET A 96 20.79 -6.82 1.66
C MET A 96 21.15 -5.92 2.84
N PRO A 97 20.48 -6.05 3.99
CA PRO A 97 20.89 -5.32 5.18
C PRO A 97 22.37 -5.61 5.49
N ARG A 98 23.14 -4.59 5.86
CA ARG A 98 24.55 -4.78 6.24
C ARG A 98 24.66 -5.78 7.41
N ASN A 99 25.82 -6.43 7.54
CA ASN A 99 26.13 -7.36 8.63
C ASN A 99 26.46 -6.64 9.96
N ASP A 100 26.09 -5.38 10.11
CA ASP A 100 26.16 -4.71 11.41
C ASP A 100 25.20 -5.38 12.40
N ALA A 101 25.61 -5.41 13.67
CA ALA A 101 24.79 -5.92 14.76
C ALA A 101 23.42 -5.26 14.67
N GLY A 102 22.34 -6.05 14.59
CA GLY A 102 20.98 -5.55 14.34
C GLY A 102 20.56 -4.42 15.29
N ASP A 103 21.12 -4.41 16.51
CA ASP A 103 20.94 -3.37 17.51
C ASP A 103 21.44 -2.00 17.05
N GLN A 104 22.58 -1.93 16.36
CA GLN A 104 23.12 -0.65 15.87
C GLN A 104 22.25 -0.06 14.74
N ARG A 105 21.72 -0.91 13.86
CA ARG A 105 20.75 -0.48 12.83
C ARG A 105 19.47 0.04 13.45
N LEU A 106 18.94 -0.69 14.43
CA LEU A 106 17.72 -0.30 15.13
C LEU A 106 17.91 1.04 15.85
N LEU A 107 19.02 1.23 16.54
CA LEU A 107 19.35 2.49 17.20
C LEU A 107 19.51 3.64 16.20
N SER A 108 20.20 3.42 15.08
CA SER A 108 20.36 4.42 14.02
C SER A 108 19.01 4.83 13.43
N ALA A 109 18.17 3.85 13.06
CA ALA A 109 16.86 4.11 12.49
C ALA A 109 15.94 4.86 13.47
N ARG A 110 15.96 4.50 14.77
CA ARG A 110 15.23 5.23 15.81
C ARG A 110 15.70 6.68 15.90
N LEU A 111 17.01 6.90 15.95
CA LEU A 111 17.58 8.25 16.02
C LEU A 111 17.20 9.10 14.80
N SER A 112 17.20 8.51 13.59
CA SER A 112 16.76 9.18 12.37
C SER A 112 15.29 9.56 12.42
N LEU A 113 14.42 8.70 12.95
CA LEU A 113 13.00 8.99 13.13
C LEU A 113 12.76 10.06 14.20
N ASP A 114 13.47 10.01 15.33
CA ASP A 114 13.35 10.99 16.42
C ASP A 114 13.78 12.40 15.99
N ARG A 115 14.71 12.48 15.01
CA ARG A 115 15.22 13.76 14.47
C ARG A 115 14.48 14.24 13.23
N LEU A 116 13.48 13.48 12.75
CA LEU A 116 12.82 13.75 11.50
C LEU A 116 12.08 15.09 11.52
N ARG A 117 12.37 15.93 10.53
CA ARG A 117 11.68 17.20 10.29
C ARG A 117 10.68 17.06 9.15
N VAL A 118 9.77 18.02 9.05
CA VAL A 118 8.73 18.04 8.01
C VAL A 118 9.30 17.96 6.59
N HIS A 119 10.46 18.59 6.33
CA HIS A 119 11.13 18.57 5.03
C HIS A 119 11.97 17.33 4.76
N ASP A 120 12.24 16.49 5.77
CA ASP A 120 12.97 15.24 5.59
C ASP A 120 12.06 14.14 5.00
N PHE A 121 10.75 14.35 4.99
CA PHE A 121 9.77 13.44 4.43
C PHE A 121 9.37 13.87 3.02
N VAL A 122 9.44 12.95 2.06
CA VAL A 122 9.01 13.17 0.68
C VAL A 122 7.54 12.77 0.54
N TRP A 123 6.68 13.77 0.39
CA TRP A 123 5.23 13.58 0.27
C TRP A 123 4.81 13.01 -1.10
N GLU A 124 5.51 13.37 -2.16
CA GLU A 124 5.16 12.98 -3.53
C GLU A 124 6.36 12.39 -4.28
N PRO A 125 6.89 11.24 -3.82
CA PRO A 125 8.11 10.66 -4.40
C PRO A 125 7.95 10.21 -5.85
N TYR A 126 6.71 10.01 -6.32
CA TYR A 126 6.39 9.51 -7.65
C TYR A 126 6.04 10.60 -8.66
N SER A 127 6.02 11.86 -8.23
CA SER A 127 5.67 13.00 -9.08
C SER A 127 6.88 13.57 -9.85
N SER A 128 8.09 13.01 -9.67
CA SER A 128 9.28 13.49 -10.39
C SER A 128 9.25 13.05 -11.85
N ALA A 129 9.82 13.88 -12.74
CA ALA A 129 9.91 13.58 -14.15
C ALA A 129 10.71 12.28 -14.41
N GLU A 130 11.77 12.05 -13.64
CA GLU A 130 12.60 10.84 -13.73
C GLU A 130 11.84 9.56 -13.40
N VAL A 131 10.85 9.63 -12.50
CA VAL A 131 9.98 8.50 -12.17
C VAL A 131 8.90 8.33 -13.24
N ALA A 132 8.36 9.44 -13.75
CA ALA A 132 7.35 9.40 -14.80
C ALA A 132 7.86 8.75 -16.11
N THR A 133 9.16 8.79 -16.40
CA THR A 133 9.74 8.14 -17.60
C THR A 133 9.80 6.62 -17.50
N VAL A 134 9.81 6.05 -16.29
CA VAL A 134 9.89 4.60 -16.09
C VAL A 134 8.54 3.96 -15.77
N ILE A 135 7.59 4.71 -15.20
CA ILE A 135 6.25 4.18 -14.89
C ILE A 135 5.46 3.91 -16.18
N HIS A 136 4.75 2.77 -16.22
CA HIS A 136 3.83 2.46 -17.31
C HIS A 136 2.74 3.53 -17.45
N SER A 137 2.56 4.07 -18.65
CA SER A 137 1.68 5.23 -18.91
C SER A 137 0.23 5.01 -18.45
N GLU A 138 -0.30 3.79 -18.57
CA GLU A 138 -1.64 3.45 -18.08
C GLU A 138 -1.80 3.70 -16.57
N ILE A 139 -0.76 3.51 -15.76
CA ILE A 139 -0.83 3.80 -14.31
C ILE A 139 -1.05 5.29 -14.07
N LEU A 140 -0.48 6.13 -14.93
CA LEU A 140 -0.58 7.58 -14.84
C LEU A 140 -1.80 8.14 -15.57
N ALA A 141 -2.62 7.30 -16.20
CA ALA A 141 -3.86 7.74 -16.83
C ALA A 141 -4.78 8.39 -15.79
N ASP A 142 -5.40 9.51 -16.15
CA ASP A 142 -6.23 10.29 -15.21
C ASP A 142 -7.37 9.46 -14.60
N GLU A 143 -7.93 8.52 -15.36
CA GLU A 143 -8.95 7.59 -14.87
C GLU A 143 -8.46 6.74 -13.68
N HIS A 144 -7.21 6.28 -13.72
CA HIS A 144 -6.60 5.48 -12.65
C HIS A 144 -6.10 6.36 -11.51
N ARG A 145 -5.54 7.53 -11.82
CA ARG A 145 -5.06 8.48 -10.80
C ARG A 145 -6.18 8.97 -9.90
N ARG A 146 -7.38 9.20 -10.46
CA ARG A 146 -8.56 9.57 -9.67
C ARG A 146 -8.93 8.53 -8.62
N LEU A 147 -8.72 7.24 -8.91
CA LEU A 147 -9.01 6.17 -7.95
C LEU A 147 -8.06 6.15 -6.75
N TRP A 148 -6.88 6.77 -6.84
CA TRP A 148 -5.91 6.81 -5.74
C TRP A 148 -6.43 7.57 -4.53
N THR A 149 -7.42 8.43 -4.73
CA THR A 149 -8.05 9.23 -3.67
C THR A 149 -9.47 8.78 -3.34
N ALA A 150 -9.87 7.58 -3.77
CA ALA A 150 -11.15 7.01 -3.40
C ALA A 150 -11.16 6.57 -1.93
N ILE A 151 -12.14 7.05 -1.16
CA ILE A 151 -12.47 6.50 0.15
C ILE A 151 -13.36 5.27 -0.07
N THR A 152 -12.81 4.08 0.13
CA THR A 152 -13.52 2.84 -0.19
C THR A 152 -13.01 1.66 0.64
N SER A 153 -13.70 0.53 0.55
CA SER A 153 -13.27 -0.73 1.13
C SER A 153 -12.26 -1.44 0.24
N LEU A 154 -11.15 -1.88 0.81
CA LEU A 154 -10.20 -2.77 0.17
C LEU A 154 -10.51 -4.21 0.58
N ILE A 155 -10.54 -5.11 -0.40
CA ILE A 155 -11.05 -6.47 -0.22
C ILE A 155 -9.96 -7.49 -0.50
N TYR A 156 -9.63 -8.28 0.52
CA TYR A 156 -8.75 -9.42 0.45
C TYR A 156 -9.43 -10.66 1.04
N PHE A 157 -10.24 -11.35 0.24
CA PHE A 157 -11.10 -12.44 0.71
C PHE A 157 -11.95 -11.99 1.92
N ALA A 158 -11.72 -12.59 3.08
CA ALA A 158 -12.41 -12.26 4.33
C ALA A 158 -11.77 -11.09 5.11
N ALA A 159 -10.60 -10.60 4.68
CA ALA A 159 -9.99 -9.40 5.25
C ALA A 159 -10.51 -8.18 4.48
N ILE A 160 -11.35 -7.41 5.15
CA ILE A 160 -11.91 -6.16 4.64
C ILE A 160 -11.27 -5.02 5.42
N GLU A 161 -10.75 -4.04 4.69
CA GLU A 161 -10.10 -2.86 5.26
C GLU A 161 -10.74 -1.59 4.70
N TRP A 162 -10.75 -0.52 5.49
CA TRP A 162 -11.30 0.77 5.06
C TRP A 162 -10.18 1.74 4.68
N HIS A 163 -10.16 2.19 3.43
CA HIS A 163 -9.14 3.10 2.91
C HIS A 163 -9.56 4.55 3.10
N GLN A 164 -9.08 5.20 4.17
CA GLN A 164 -9.36 6.60 4.48
C GLN A 164 -8.30 7.55 3.92
N VAL A 165 -8.41 7.85 2.62
CA VAL A 165 -7.43 8.71 1.93
C VAL A 165 -7.47 10.17 2.42
N ASP A 166 -8.60 10.63 2.95
CA ASP A 166 -8.76 11.97 3.53
C ASP A 166 -7.79 12.25 4.70
N ARG A 167 -7.18 11.20 5.28
CA ARG A 167 -6.18 11.31 6.36
C ARG A 167 -4.73 11.44 5.88
N VAL A 168 -4.48 11.23 4.59
CA VAL A 168 -3.14 11.20 4.00
C VAL A 168 -3.08 11.97 2.68
N LEU A 169 -3.88 13.03 2.55
CA LEU A 169 -4.02 13.85 1.34
C LEU A 169 -2.69 14.44 0.85
N SER A 170 -1.79 14.78 1.77
CA SER A 170 -0.46 15.26 1.42
C SER A 170 0.34 14.26 0.57
N GLN A 171 0.06 12.96 0.67
CA GLN A 171 0.72 11.95 -0.19
C GLN A 171 0.32 12.05 -1.67
N PHE A 172 -0.74 12.78 -1.97
CA PHE A 172 -1.31 12.97 -3.30
C PHE A 172 -1.26 14.43 -3.76
N GLY A 173 -0.45 15.26 -3.09
CA GLY A 173 -0.29 16.68 -3.42
C GLY A 173 -1.40 17.59 -2.88
N GLY A 174 -2.24 17.06 -1.99
CA GLY A 174 -3.34 17.79 -1.35
C GLY A 174 -2.98 18.43 -0.02
N VAL A 175 -3.77 19.43 0.35
CA VAL A 175 -3.74 20.00 1.71
C VAL A 175 -4.38 19.00 2.69
N GLN A 176 -3.65 18.67 3.76
CA GLN A 176 -4.18 17.82 4.82
C GLN A 176 -5.07 18.64 5.77
N HIS A 177 -6.37 18.44 5.69
CA HIS A 177 -7.33 19.02 6.62
C HIS A 177 -7.47 18.17 7.89
N LEU A 178 -8.16 18.70 8.91
CA LEU A 178 -8.51 17.93 10.10
C LEU A 178 -9.37 16.73 9.67
N PRO A 179 -8.93 15.48 9.89
CA PRO A 179 -9.65 14.33 9.40
C PRO A 179 -10.92 14.09 10.23
N GLN A 180 -11.96 13.58 9.57
CA GLN A 180 -13.18 13.13 10.23
C GLN A 180 -12.90 11.90 11.12
N PRO A 181 -13.79 11.50 12.04
CA PRO A 181 -13.64 10.26 12.80
C PRO A 181 -13.45 9.04 11.88
N ALA A 182 -12.61 8.09 12.30
CA ALA A 182 -12.36 6.89 11.50
C ALA A 182 -13.56 5.97 11.54
N LEU A 183 -13.84 5.30 10.41
CA LEU A 183 -14.83 4.23 10.41
C LEU A 183 -14.33 3.11 11.33
N ASN A 184 -15.11 2.78 12.37
CA ASN A 184 -14.76 1.67 13.23
C ASN A 184 -15.02 0.34 12.49
N ILE A 185 -13.94 -0.39 12.22
CA ILE A 185 -13.96 -1.71 11.59
C ILE A 185 -13.39 -2.81 12.50
N ASP A 186 -13.30 -2.58 13.81
CA ASP A 186 -12.69 -3.51 14.76
C ASP A 186 -13.38 -4.90 14.71
N TRP A 187 -14.69 -4.90 14.46
CA TRP A 187 -15.46 -6.13 14.32
C TRP A 187 -15.05 -6.97 13.10
N LEU A 188 -14.58 -6.33 12.02
CA LEU A 188 -14.02 -7.00 10.85
C LEU A 188 -12.65 -7.59 11.18
N HIS A 189 -11.82 -6.84 11.90
CA HIS A 189 -10.50 -7.31 12.33
C HIS A 189 -10.57 -8.48 13.33
N ALA A 190 -11.64 -8.57 14.12
CA ALA A 190 -11.90 -9.71 14.99
C ALA A 190 -12.23 -11.01 14.23
N LYS A 191 -12.46 -10.96 12.91
CA LYS A 191 -12.71 -12.16 12.09
C LYS A 191 -11.39 -12.79 11.69
N ASP A 192 -11.19 -14.03 12.12
CA ASP A 192 -9.99 -14.84 11.80
C ASP A 192 -10.02 -15.49 10.40
N GLY A 193 -11.05 -15.19 9.60
CA GLY A 193 -11.25 -15.76 8.26
C GLY A 193 -11.57 -17.26 8.24
N ARG A 194 -11.83 -17.89 9.40
CA ARG A 194 -12.27 -19.29 9.50
C ARG A 194 -13.79 -19.36 9.37
N GLY A 195 -14.32 -20.23 8.51
CA GLY A 195 -15.75 -20.45 8.30
C GLY A 195 -16.17 -20.37 6.84
N GLY A 196 -16.87 -21.41 6.37
CA GLY A 196 -17.17 -21.75 4.97
C GLY A 196 -17.77 -20.66 4.08
N ASP A 197 -18.51 -19.71 4.64
CA ASP A 197 -19.26 -18.75 3.82
C ASP A 197 -18.70 -17.32 3.86
N ARG A 198 -17.65 -17.08 4.64
CA ARG A 198 -17.13 -15.73 4.94
C ARG A 198 -16.32 -15.11 3.81
N TRP A 199 -16.16 -15.79 2.68
CA TRP A 199 -15.51 -15.28 1.47
C TRP A 199 -16.49 -15.03 0.32
N PHE A 200 -17.77 -15.39 0.47
CA PHE A 200 -18.74 -15.07 -0.55
C PHE A 200 -19.10 -13.58 -0.49
N PRO A 201 -19.15 -12.88 -1.64
CA PRO A 201 -19.56 -11.47 -1.68
C PRO A 201 -20.90 -11.18 -1.02
N THR A 202 -21.77 -12.19 -0.90
CA THR A 202 -23.06 -12.08 -0.23
C THR A 202 -22.95 -11.81 1.27
N TYR A 203 -21.91 -12.31 1.94
CA TYR A 203 -21.71 -12.11 3.38
C TYR A 203 -21.21 -10.70 3.71
N TYR A 204 -20.33 -10.14 2.87
CA TYR A 204 -19.80 -8.77 3.01
C TYR A 204 -20.36 -7.83 1.94
N ARG A 205 -21.64 -7.99 1.59
CA ARG A 205 -22.27 -7.29 0.45
C ARG A 205 -22.09 -5.78 0.49
N GLU A 206 -22.27 -5.16 1.66
CA GLU A 206 -22.14 -3.71 1.85
C GLU A 206 -20.73 -3.22 1.51
N TRP A 207 -19.69 -3.97 1.91
CA TRP A 207 -18.30 -3.66 1.59
C TRP A 207 -18.03 -3.84 0.09
N HIS A 208 -18.54 -4.91 -0.52
CA HIS A 208 -18.46 -5.04 -1.98
C HIS A 208 -19.15 -3.87 -2.70
N GLN A 209 -20.28 -3.37 -2.19
CA GLN A 209 -20.93 -2.18 -2.75
C GLN A 209 -20.07 -0.92 -2.63
N HIS A 210 -19.37 -0.71 -1.51
CA HIS A 210 -18.42 0.39 -1.38
C HIS A 210 -17.29 0.30 -2.42
N TRP A 211 -16.75 -0.91 -2.64
CA TRP A 211 -15.74 -1.15 -3.67
C TRP A 211 -16.26 -0.88 -5.09
N GLU A 212 -17.44 -1.39 -5.44
CA GLU A 212 -18.03 -1.17 -6.77
C GLU A 212 -18.34 0.32 -7.02
N ASN A 213 -18.80 1.03 -5.97
CA ASN A 213 -19.13 2.45 -6.04
C ASN A 213 -17.93 3.39 -5.82
N ARG A 214 -16.70 2.89 -5.75
CA ARG A 214 -15.49 3.67 -5.40
C ARG A 214 -15.27 4.94 -6.24
N LEU A 215 -15.73 4.97 -7.49
CA LEU A 215 -15.63 6.15 -8.35
C LEU A 215 -16.45 7.35 -7.83
N HIS A 216 -17.52 7.09 -7.08
CA HIS A 216 -18.35 8.12 -6.45
C HIS A 216 -17.78 8.64 -5.13
N SER A 217 -16.78 7.96 -4.57
CA SER A 217 -16.14 8.32 -3.30
C SER A 217 -14.72 8.84 -3.46
N VAL A 218 -14.35 9.24 -4.68
CA VAL A 218 -13.12 9.99 -4.99
C VAL A 218 -13.21 11.38 -4.37
N ILE A 219 -12.26 11.71 -3.49
CA ILE A 219 -12.14 13.08 -2.96
C ILE A 219 -11.33 13.96 -3.90
N TRP A 220 -11.76 15.21 -4.02
CA TRP A 220 -11.04 16.23 -4.77
C TRP A 220 -9.81 16.68 -3.99
N VAL A 221 -8.68 16.76 -4.69
CA VAL A 221 -7.41 17.20 -4.14
C VAL A 221 -7.19 18.65 -4.55
N GLU A 222 -7.35 19.58 -3.61
CA GLU A 222 -6.93 20.96 -3.81
C GLU A 222 -5.40 21.03 -3.71
N SER A 223 -4.74 21.30 -4.84
CA SER A 223 -3.29 21.50 -4.88
C SER A 223 -2.93 22.95 -4.56
N LEU A 224 -1.83 23.16 -3.84
CA LEU A 224 -1.29 24.48 -3.53
C LEU A 224 -0.58 25.14 -4.73
N ILE A 225 -0.34 24.41 -5.83
CA ILE A 225 0.34 24.94 -7.01
C ILE A 225 -0.71 25.23 -8.10
N PRO A 226 -0.86 26.48 -8.57
CA PRO A 226 -1.74 26.76 -9.69
C PRO A 226 -1.18 26.08 -10.94
N VAL A 227 -1.96 25.18 -11.54
CA VAL A 227 -1.71 24.65 -12.87
C VAL A 227 -1.84 25.82 -13.84
N HIS A 228 -0.72 26.40 -14.26
CA HIS A 228 -0.71 27.26 -15.44
C HIS A 228 -1.03 26.39 -16.64
N HIS A 229 -2.31 26.37 -17.04
CA HIS A 229 -2.71 25.94 -18.37
C HIS A 229 -2.02 26.86 -19.37
N GLN A 230 -0.91 26.40 -19.94
CA GLN A 230 -0.42 26.96 -21.20
C GLN A 230 -1.31 26.41 -22.31
N THR A 231 -2.32 27.19 -22.67
CA THR A 231 -2.97 27.09 -23.98
C THR A 231 -1.99 27.61 -25.03
N THR A 232 -1.54 26.73 -25.91
CA THR A 232 -1.10 27.06 -27.28
C THR A 232 -1.69 26.04 -28.22
#